data_AF-A0A528BE75-F1
#
_entry.id   AF-A0A528BE75-F1
#
_cell.length_a   1.000
_cell.length_b   1.000
_cell.length_c   1.000
_cell.angle_alpha   90.00
_cell.angle_beta   90.00
_cell.angle_gamma   90.00
#
_symmetry.space_group_name_H-M   'P 1'
#
loop_
_entity.id
_entity.type
_entity.pdbx_description
1 polymer ?
#
loop_
_entity_poly.entity_id
_entity_poly.type
_entity_poly.pdbx_seq_one_letter_code
_entity_poly.pdbx_strand_id
1 'polypeptide(L)'
;MAEQVATGSRSGLRSALPLLLPAYLWLTVAIFLPLSAMVFFSSMTELPLSGKAWSFTLENYATFFSERLYLTLLLASLRLGLEVTLWCVVIGFPAAYVLAKVLKGRSREAIFLLVILPF
;
A
#
# COMPACT_ATOMS: atom_id res chain seq x y z
N MET A 1 15.54 29.66 -29.04
CA MET A 1 14.25 29.58 -29.75
C MET A 1 14.21 28.21 -30.39
N ALA A 2 13.31 27.33 -29.92
CA ALA A 2 12.86 26.06 -30.52
C ALA A 2 13.97 25.02 -30.84
N GLU A 3 13.99 23.77 -30.41
CA GLU A 3 13.06 22.84 -29.79
C GLU A 3 13.94 21.67 -29.30
N GLN A 4 13.94 21.39 -28.00
CA GLN A 4 14.35 20.07 -27.48
C GLN A 4 13.19 19.58 -26.63
N VAL A 5 12.00 19.56 -27.24
CA VAL A 5 10.82 18.90 -26.69
C VAL A 5 11.09 17.42 -26.76
N ALA A 6 11.10 16.79 -25.59
CA ALA A 6 11.21 15.36 -25.39
C ALA A 6 10.31 14.58 -26.37
N THR A 7 10.91 14.11 -27.46
CA THR A 7 10.34 13.04 -28.27
C THR A 7 10.54 11.74 -27.49
N GLY A 8 9.67 11.55 -26.49
CA GLY A 8 9.51 10.28 -25.79
C GLY A 8 9.24 9.19 -26.83
N SER A 9 10.28 8.43 -27.13
CA SER A 9 10.23 7.35 -28.10
C SER A 9 9.19 6.33 -27.65
N ARG A 10 8.04 6.32 -28.33
CA ARG A 10 6.99 5.31 -28.17
C ARG A 10 7.49 3.88 -28.46
N SER A 11 8.69 3.70 -29.04
CA SER A 11 9.29 2.40 -29.31
C SER A 11 10.00 1.78 -28.10
N GLY A 12 10.57 2.59 -27.19
CA GLY A 12 11.24 2.10 -25.99
C GLY A 12 10.28 1.39 -25.02
N LEU A 13 9.04 1.88 -24.92
CA LEU A 13 8.01 1.26 -24.09
C LEU A 13 7.53 -0.09 -24.66
N ARG A 14 7.47 -0.23 -26.00
CA ARG A 14 7.09 -1.49 -26.66
C ARG A 14 8.17 -2.56 -26.55
N SER A 15 9.45 -2.18 -26.56
CA SER A 15 10.57 -3.09 -26.35
C SER A 15 10.79 -3.46 -24.87
N ALA A 16 10.46 -2.58 -23.93
CA ALA A 16 10.50 -2.88 -22.49
C ALA A 16 9.31 -3.75 -22.03
N LEU A 17 8.18 -3.68 -22.74
CA LEU A 17 6.96 -4.41 -22.40
C LEU A 17 7.17 -5.93 -22.27
N PRO A 18 7.79 -6.67 -23.22
CA PRO A 18 7.99 -8.10 -23.10
C PRO A 18 8.94 -8.51 -21.96
N LEU A 19 9.85 -7.61 -21.54
CA LEU A 19 10.75 -7.83 -20.40
C LEU A 19 10.03 -7.65 -19.06
N LEU A 20 9.11 -6.68 -18.98
CA LEU A 20 8.33 -6.40 -17.79
C LEU A 20 7.07 -7.29 -17.68
N LEU A 21 6.55 -7.79 -18.80
CA LEU A 21 5.32 -8.58 -18.88
C LEU A 21 5.32 -9.79 -17.92
N PRO A 22 6.35 -10.67 -17.89
CA PRO A 22 6.32 -11.82 -16.99
C PRO A 22 6.36 -11.42 -15.51
N ALA A 23 7.10 -10.37 -15.16
CA ALA A 23 7.17 -9.88 -13.78
C ALA A 23 5.83 -9.27 -13.33
N TYR A 24 5.21 -8.45 -14.17
CA TYR A 24 3.90 -7.86 -13.88
C TYR A 24 2.79 -8.90 -13.89
N LEU A 25 2.78 -9.84 -14.84
CA LEU A 25 1.82 -10.96 -14.85
C LEU A 25 1.96 -11.81 -13.59
N TRP A 26 3.18 -12.09 -13.16
CA TRP A 26 3.41 -12.84 -11.94
C TRP A 26 2.92 -12.08 -10.71
N LEU A 27 3.24 -10.79 -10.58
CA LEU A 27 2.76 -9.96 -9.47
C LEU A 27 1.24 -9.84 -9.45
N THR A 28 0.60 -9.64 -10.61
CA THR A 28 -0.86 -9.53 -10.68
C THR A 28 -1.51 -10.85 -10.29
N VAL A 29 -1.05 -11.99 -10.82
CA VAL A 29 -1.59 -13.30 -10.43
C VAL A 29 -1.35 -13.54 -8.94
N ALA A 30 -0.14 -13.32 -8.44
CA ALA A 30 0.19 -13.57 -7.04
C ALA A 30 -0.60 -12.70 -6.04
N ILE A 31 -0.99 -11.48 -6.42
CA ILE A 31 -1.79 -10.58 -5.58
C ILE A 31 -3.29 -10.84 -5.74
N PHE A 32 -3.79 -10.92 -6.98
CA PHE A 32 -5.22 -11.03 -7.23
C PHE A 32 -5.77 -12.44 -7.00
N LEU A 33 -4.97 -13.49 -7.16
CA LEU A 33 -5.38 -14.87 -6.87
C LEU A 33 -5.79 -15.05 -5.40
N PRO A 34 -4.98 -14.71 -4.38
CA PRO A 34 -5.40 -14.84 -2.99
C PRO A 34 -6.51 -13.86 -2.62
N LEU A 35 -6.50 -12.62 -3.15
CA LEU A 35 -7.56 -11.65 -2.87
C LEU A 35 -8.92 -12.11 -3.40
N SER A 36 -8.97 -12.65 -4.62
CA SER A 36 -10.21 -13.20 -5.19
C SER A 36 -10.71 -14.42 -4.42
N ALA A 37 -9.81 -15.31 -3.99
CA ALA A 37 -10.16 -16.42 -3.11
C ALA A 37 -10.72 -15.92 -1.77
N MET A 38 -10.12 -14.88 -1.18
CA MET A 38 -10.57 -14.28 0.08
C MET A 38 -11.97 -13.68 -0.05
N VAL A 39 -12.26 -12.96 -1.15
CA VAL A 39 -13.59 -12.41 -1.45
C VAL A 39 -14.62 -13.54 -1.66
N PHE A 40 -14.24 -14.60 -2.39
CA PHE A 40 -15.10 -15.75 -2.62
C PHE A 40 -15.50 -16.43 -1.30
N PHE A 41 -14.52 -16.70 -0.42
CA PHE A 41 -14.79 -17.31 0.88
C PHE A 41 -15.54 -16.38 1.84
N SER A 42 -15.27 -15.06 1.80
CA SER A 42 -15.98 -14.08 2.63
C SER A 42 -17.47 -13.98 2.30
N SER A 43 -17.87 -14.32 1.08
CA SER A 43 -19.28 -14.30 0.63
C SER A 43 -20.01 -15.63 0.86
N MET A 44 -19.34 -16.62 1.45
CA MET A 44 -19.87 -17.95 1.73
C MET A 44 -20.35 -18.03 3.19
N THR A 45 -21.51 -18.63 3.43
CA THR A 45 -22.06 -18.76 4.80
C THR A 45 -21.26 -19.74 5.67
N GLU A 46 -20.77 -20.83 5.09
CA GLU A 46 -20.11 -21.94 5.78
C GLU A 46 -18.99 -22.48 4.88
N LEU A 47 -17.87 -22.93 5.47
CA LEU A 47 -16.82 -23.57 4.69
C LEU A 47 -17.34 -24.89 4.09
N PRO A 48 -17.06 -25.18 2.81
CA PRO A 48 -17.49 -26.42 2.17
C PRO A 48 -16.91 -27.70 2.82
N LEU A 49 -15.93 -27.55 3.71
CA LEU A 49 -15.35 -28.62 4.52
C LEU A 49 -16.24 -29.04 5.72
N SER A 50 -17.23 -28.23 6.11
CA SER A 50 -18.12 -28.52 7.26
C SER A 50 -19.30 -29.46 6.92
N GLY A 51 -19.42 -29.96 5.68
CA GLY A 51 -20.49 -30.89 5.29
C GLY A 51 -21.90 -30.28 5.28
N LYS A 52 -22.02 -28.95 5.40
CA LYS A 52 -23.26 -28.20 5.47
C LYS A 52 -23.53 -27.52 4.13
N ALA A 53 -24.81 -27.35 3.76
CA ALA A 53 -25.18 -26.68 2.51
C ALA A 53 -24.68 -25.22 2.54
N TRP A 54 -23.80 -24.87 1.60
CA TRP A 54 -23.29 -23.51 1.46
C TRP A 54 -24.22 -22.71 0.56
N SER A 55 -24.53 -21.49 0.97
CA SER A 55 -25.22 -20.49 0.16
C SER A 55 -24.34 -19.26 -0.02
N PHE A 56 -24.54 -18.54 -1.12
CA PHE A 56 -23.92 -17.22 -1.30
C PHE A 56 -24.71 -16.20 -0.48
N THR A 57 -24.06 -15.52 0.46
CA THR A 57 -24.68 -14.53 1.33
C THR A 57 -23.82 -13.29 1.48
N LEU A 58 -24.48 -12.13 1.56
CA LEU A 58 -23.84 -10.86 1.94
C LEU A 58 -24.03 -10.54 3.43
N GLU A 59 -24.64 -11.44 4.19
CA GLU A 59 -24.94 -11.26 5.61
C GLU A 59 -23.66 -11.06 6.44
N ASN A 60 -22.56 -11.72 6.09
CA ASN A 60 -21.25 -11.52 6.73
C ASN A 60 -20.79 -10.05 6.70
N TYR A 61 -21.05 -9.34 5.60
CA TYR A 61 -20.72 -7.91 5.48
C TYR A 61 -21.68 -7.04 6.29
N ALA A 62 -22.97 -7.39 6.35
CA ALA A 62 -23.93 -6.68 7.21
C ALA A 62 -23.56 -6.83 8.70
N THR A 63 -23.18 -8.04 9.12
CA THR A 63 -22.69 -8.33 10.47
C THR A 63 -21.48 -7.47 10.80
N PHE A 64 -20.52 -7.34 9.87
CA PHE A 64 -19.33 -6.49 10.05
C PHE A 64 -19.68 -5.04 10.45
N PHE A 65 -20.67 -4.43 9.80
CA PHE A 65 -21.08 -3.05 10.11
C PHE A 65 -22.07 -2.93 11.27
N SER A 66 -22.75 -4.01 11.65
CA SER A 66 -23.69 -4.01 12.77
C SER A 66 -23.01 -4.31 14.11
N GLU A 67 -21.90 -5.06 14.09
CA GLU A 67 -21.21 -5.48 15.31
C GLU A 67 -20.30 -4.36 15.83
N ARG A 68 -20.61 -3.89 17.05
CA ARG A 68 -19.88 -2.80 17.70
C ARG A 68 -18.39 -3.08 17.85
N LEU A 69 -17.99 -4.34 18.05
CA LEU A 69 -16.58 -4.71 18.17
C LEU A 69 -15.81 -4.40 16.88
N TYR A 70 -16.30 -4.86 15.73
CA TYR A 70 -15.63 -4.62 14.44
C TYR A 70 -15.54 -3.14 14.10
N LEU A 71 -16.62 -2.38 14.32
CA LEU A 71 -16.60 -0.92 14.12
C LEU A 71 -15.60 -0.23 15.05
N THR A 72 -15.51 -0.65 16.32
CA THR A 72 -14.57 -0.08 17.28
C THR A 72 -13.13 -0.33 16.85
N LEU A 73 -12.81 -1.54 16.41
CA LEU A 73 -11.48 -1.89 15.92
C LEU A 73 -11.13 -1.14 14.63
N LEU A 74 -12.07 -1.05 13.68
CA LEU A 74 -11.89 -0.30 12.45
C LEU A 74 -11.55 1.17 12.73
N LEU A 75 -12.33 1.82 13.61
CA LEU A 75 -12.10 3.21 13.99
C LEU A 75 -10.79 3.39 14.76
N ALA A 76 -10.43 2.44 15.63
CA ALA A 76 -9.16 2.48 16.36
C ALA A 76 -7.97 2.41 15.39
N SER A 77 -7.98 1.50 14.41
CA SER A 77 -6.93 1.40 13.40
C SER A 77 -6.85 2.63 12.49
N LEU A 78 -8.00 3.16 12.05
CA LEU A 78 -8.03 4.38 11.25
C LEU A 78 -7.50 5.58 12.02
N ARG A 79 -7.93 5.73 13.27
CA ARG A 79 -7.47 6.81 14.15
C ARG A 79 -5.97 6.70 14.40
N LEU A 80 -5.47 5.53 14.74
CA LEU A 80 -4.04 5.29 14.95
C LEU A 80 -3.23 5.61 13.69
N GLY A 81 -3.68 5.15 12.51
CA GLY A 81 -3.02 5.45 11.24
C GLY A 81 -2.97 6.94 10.92
N LEU A 82 -4.07 7.66 11.18
CA LEU A 82 -4.13 9.11 10.98
C LEU A 82 -3.25 9.87 11.97
N GLU A 83 -3.29 9.49 13.26
CA GLU A 83 -2.46 10.09 14.30
C GLU A 83 -0.97 9.90 13.97
N VAL A 84 -0.55 8.67 13.63
CA VAL A 84 0.84 8.38 13.24
C VAL A 84 1.24 9.17 12.00
N THR A 85 0.40 9.19 10.95
CA THR A 85 0.70 9.95 9.73
C THR A 85 0.85 11.44 10.02
N LEU A 86 -0.03 12.00 10.85
CA LEU A 86 0.04 13.39 11.25
C LEU A 86 1.35 13.68 11.99
N TRP A 87 1.73 12.86 12.96
CA TRP A 87 3.00 13.02 13.69
C TRP A 87 4.22 12.84 12.78
N CYS A 88 4.20 11.88 11.86
CA CYS A 88 5.26 11.71 10.86
C CYS A 88 5.42 12.95 9.97
N VAL A 89 4.33 13.59 9.57
CA VAL A 89 4.39 14.84 8.80
C VAL A 89 4.90 15.98 9.67
N VAL A 90 4.34 16.17 10.86
CA VAL A 90 4.69 17.27 11.77
C VAL A 90 6.16 17.20 12.22
N ILE A 91 6.71 16.01 12.45
CA ILE A 91 8.08 15.83 12.94
C ILE A 91 9.05 15.56 11.78
N GLY A 92 8.67 14.65 10.88
CA GLY A 92 9.53 14.21 9.78
C GLY A 92 9.73 15.28 8.71
N PHE A 93 8.71 16.09 8.40
CA PHE A 93 8.85 17.13 7.39
C PHE A 93 9.82 18.25 7.81
N PRO A 94 9.73 18.84 9.02
CA PRO A 94 10.73 19.80 9.47
C PRO A 94 12.14 19.20 9.54
N ALA A 95 12.28 17.96 10.02
CA ALA A 95 13.57 17.27 10.06
C ALA A 95 14.18 17.13 8.65
N ALA A 96 13.38 16.67 7.68
CA ALA A 96 13.79 16.57 6.29
C ALA A 96 14.13 17.93 5.68
N TYR A 97 13.36 18.98 6.01
CA TYR A 97 13.62 20.34 5.54
C TYR A 97 14.96 20.88 6.04
N VAL A 98 15.23 20.75 7.35
CA VAL A 98 16.52 21.18 7.94
C VAL A 98 17.68 20.42 7.31
N LEU A 99 17.53 19.11 7.13
CA LEU A 99 18.54 18.27 6.49
C LEU A 99 18.80 18.63 5.03
N ALA A 100 17.77 18.99 4.28
CA ALA A 100 17.88 19.31 2.86
C ALA A 100 18.32 20.75 2.58
N LYS A 101 17.96 21.72 3.44
CA LYS A 101 18.12 23.16 3.17
C LYS A 101 19.09 23.87 4.10
N VAL A 102 19.22 23.43 5.35
CA VAL A 102 20.01 24.15 6.38
C VAL A 102 21.40 23.54 6.52
N LEU A 103 21.50 22.20 6.55
CA LEU A 103 22.76 21.48 6.74
C LEU A 103 23.57 21.41 5.43
N LYS A 104 24.86 21.79 5.49
CA LYS A 104 25.81 21.74 4.36
C LYS A 104 27.08 20.99 4.77
N GLY A 105 27.65 20.22 3.84
CA GLY A 105 28.92 19.48 4.05
C GLY A 105 28.76 18.19 4.87
N ARG A 106 29.83 17.79 5.57
CA ARG A 106 29.97 16.50 6.28
C ARG A 106 28.90 16.26 7.36
N SER A 107 28.37 17.32 7.98
CA SER A 107 27.32 17.22 9.01
C SER A 107 25.99 16.69 8.46
N ARG A 108 25.67 16.98 7.19
CA ARG A 108 24.48 16.43 6.51
C ARG A 108 24.59 14.92 6.33
N GLU A 109 25.76 14.42 5.91
CA GLU A 109 26.01 12.99 5.72
C GLU A 109 25.92 12.23 7.04
N ALA A 110 26.52 12.77 8.10
CA ALA A 110 26.46 12.17 9.43
C ALA A 110 25.02 12.09 9.98
N ILE A 111 24.24 13.17 9.87
CA ILE A 111 22.84 13.19 10.35
C ILE A 111 21.93 12.31 9.48
N PHE A 112 22.16 12.26 8.16
CA PHE A 112 21.40 11.36 7.28
C PHE A 112 21.67 9.89 7.62
N LEU A 113 22.92 9.52 7.88
CA LEU A 113 23.31 8.18 8.32
C LEU A 113 22.69 7.84 9.70
N LEU A 114 22.70 8.80 10.62
CA LEU A 114 22.09 8.72 11.96
C LEU A 114 20.58 8.45 11.90
N VAL A 115 19.88 9.03 10.92
CA VAL A 115 18.42 8.86 10.74
C VAL A 115 18.08 7.54 10.04
N ILE A 116 18.93 7.07 9.12
CA ILE A 116 18.71 5.81 8.39
C ILE A 116 19.05 4.58 9.22
N LEU A 117 20.10 4.64 10.04
CA LEU A 117 20.45 3.57 10.96
C LEU A 117 19.54 3.70 12.19
N PRO A 118 18.54 2.80 12.36
CA PRO A 118 17.71 2.82 13.55
C PRO A 118 18.50 2.12 14.65
N PHE A 119 19.38 2.84 15.34
CA PHE A 119 19.95 2.36 16.61
C PHE A 119 19.03 2.70 17.77
#